data_AF-A0ABD5KZ67-F1
#
_entry.id   AF-A0ABD5KZ67-F1
#
_cell.length_a   1.000
_cell.length_b   1.000
_cell.length_c   1.000
_cell.angle_alpha   90.00
_cell.angle_beta   90.00
_cell.angle_gamma   90.00
#
_symmetry.space_group_name_H-M   'P 1'
#
loop_
_entity.id
_entity.type
_entity.pdbx_description
1 polymer ?
#
loop_
_entity_poly.entity_id
_entity_poly.type
_entity_poly.pdbx_seq_one_letter_code
_entity_poly.pdbx_strand_id
1 'polypeptide(L)'
;MNELYLSLNKAGLLFKEHTERGEVDFIYLETDKNGTTCSVDVNAFEILFHDVRENPDYEALSGTHTFELEGTEYTMTAEEMGYQKYFDKWKEQGVFN
;
A
#
# COMPACT_ATOMS: atom_id res chain seq x y z
N MET A 1 -7.35 -2.52 -7.85
CA MET A 1 -5.98 -2.87 -7.42
C MET A 1 -5.05 -3.22 -8.56
N ASN A 2 -5.46 -4.03 -9.55
CA ASN A 2 -4.59 -4.41 -10.68
C ASN A 2 -3.92 -3.22 -11.38
N GLU A 3 -4.67 -2.14 -11.66
CA GLU A 3 -4.11 -0.95 -12.30
C GLU A 3 -3.10 -0.21 -11.41
N LEU A 4 -3.40 -0.09 -10.11
CA LEU A 4 -2.47 0.47 -9.13
C LEU A 4 -1.16 -0.34 -9.11
N TYR A 5 -1.23 -1.66 -9.07
CA TYR A 5 -0.02 -2.51 -9.08
C TYR A 5 0.77 -2.38 -10.39
N LEU A 6 0.11 -2.24 -11.53
CA LEU A 6 0.81 -1.95 -12.78
C LEU A 6 1.56 -0.61 -12.73
N SER A 7 0.94 0.43 -12.16
CA SER A 7 1.59 1.74 -11.96
C SER A 7 2.74 1.68 -10.96
N LEU A 8 2.55 1.01 -9.81
CA LEU A 8 3.60 0.81 -8.81
C LEU A 8 4.79 0.04 -9.38
N ASN A 9 4.55 -1.01 -10.17
CA ASN A 9 5.62 -1.75 -10.83
C ASN A 9 6.39 -0.88 -11.82
N LYS A 10 5.68 -0.06 -12.63
CA LYS A 10 6.33 0.90 -13.55
C LYS A 10 7.16 1.96 -12.80
N ALA A 11 6.72 2.37 -11.62
CA ALA A 11 7.44 3.30 -10.75
C ALA A 11 8.61 2.64 -9.97
N GLY A 12 8.82 1.32 -10.11
CA GLY A 12 9.85 0.59 -9.37
C GLY A 12 9.54 0.43 -7.89
N LEU A 13 8.26 0.52 -7.52
CA LEU A 13 7.77 0.42 -6.14
C LEU A 13 7.29 -0.98 -5.77
N LEU A 14 7.24 -1.91 -6.72
CA LEU A 14 6.96 -3.32 -6.45
C LEU A 14 8.23 -4.15 -6.62
N PHE A 15 8.47 -5.04 -5.66
CA PHE A 15 9.58 -5.97 -5.69
C PHE A 15 9.22 -7.27 -4.99
N LYS A 16 10.01 -8.31 -5.26
CA LYS A 16 9.80 -9.65 -4.71
C LYS A 16 10.89 -9.99 -3.72
N GLU A 17 10.51 -10.59 -2.60
CA GLU A 17 11.46 -11.15 -1.65
C GLU A 17 11.16 -12.62 -1.36
N HIS A 18 12.23 -13.38 -1.12
CA HIS A 18 12.12 -14.76 -0.68
C HIS A 18 11.94 -14.80 0.83
N THR A 19 10.77 -15.24 1.26
CA THR A 19 10.45 -15.48 2.67
C THR A 19 10.46 -16.97 2.96
N GLU A 20 10.41 -17.36 4.23
CA GLU A 20 10.24 -18.76 4.64
C GLU A 20 8.95 -19.41 4.06
N ARG A 21 7.99 -18.58 3.61
CA ARG A 21 6.72 -18.97 3.02
C ARG A 21 6.72 -18.96 1.48
N GLY A 22 7.86 -18.65 0.86
CA GLY A 22 8.03 -18.54 -0.59
C GLY A 22 8.25 -17.11 -1.07
N GLU A 23 8.11 -16.90 -2.38
CA GLU A 23 8.24 -15.60 -3.02
C GLU A 23 6.99 -14.74 -2.76
N VAL A 24 7.19 -13.56 -2.18
CA VAL A 24 6.13 -12.63 -1.78
C VAL A 24 6.38 -11.28 -2.45
N ASP A 25 5.31 -10.66 -2.96
CA ASP A 25 5.35 -9.31 -3.52
C ASP A 25 5.22 -8.25 -2.42
N PHE A 26 6.10 -7.26 -2.46
CA PHE A 26 6.15 -6.14 -1.52
C PHE A 26 6.02 -4.81 -2.24
N ILE A 27 5.34 -3.87 -1.59
CA ILE A 27 5.27 -2.46 -1.99
C ILE A 27 6.31 -1.69 -1.18
N TYR A 28 7.24 -1.04 -1.88
CA TYR A 28 8.20 -0.11 -1.30
C TYR A 28 7.50 1.21 -0.93
N LEU A 29 7.66 1.64 0.32
CA LEU A 29 7.07 2.87 0.83
C LEU A 29 8.12 4.00 0.90
N GLU A 30 9.18 3.77 1.67
CA GLU A 30 10.29 4.70 1.83
C GLU A 30 11.55 4.01 2.36
N THR A 31 12.66 4.74 2.40
CA THR A 31 13.84 4.37 3.16
C THR A 31 14.04 5.43 4.23
N ASP A 32 14.15 5.01 5.48
CA ASP A 32 14.34 5.92 6.59
C ASP A 32 15.76 6.54 6.58
N LYS A 33 15.98 7.51 7.48
CA LYS A 33 17.26 8.21 7.63
C LYS A 33 18.45 7.29 7.97
N ASN A 34 18.19 6.08 8.45
CA ASN A 34 19.21 5.10 8.81
C ASN A 34 19.51 4.13 7.66
N GLY A 35 18.82 4.26 6.52
CA GLY A 35 18.94 3.35 5.39
C GLY A 35 18.04 2.11 5.49
N THR A 36 17.12 2.07 6.46
CA THR A 36 16.17 0.96 6.60
C THR A 36 15.04 1.14 5.60
N THR A 37 14.83 0.15 4.73
CA THR A 37 13.70 0.13 3.80
C THR A 37 12.42 -0.25 4.54
N CYS A 38 11.40 0.60 4.40
CA CYS A 38 10.04 0.33 4.82
C CYS A 38 9.24 -0.18 3.62
N SER A 39 8.70 -1.39 3.76
CA SER A 39 7.84 -2.03 2.77
C SER A 39 6.64 -2.68 3.44
N VAL A 40 5.61 -2.96 2.64
CA VAL A 40 4.43 -3.71 3.06
C VAL A 40 4.20 -4.88 2.10
N ASP A 41 3.89 -6.05 2.64
CA ASP A 41 3.45 -7.20 1.83
C ASP A 41 2.12 -6.86 1.12
N VAL A 42 1.99 -7.26 -0.14
CA VAL A 42 0.80 -6.96 -0.94
C VAL A 42 -0.47 -7.51 -0.29
N ASN A 43 -0.43 -8.67 0.36
CA ASN A 43 -1.62 -9.22 1.02
C ASN A 43 -2.04 -8.36 2.22
N ALA A 44 -1.09 -7.91 3.04
CA ALA A 44 -1.37 -6.97 4.12
C ALA A 44 -1.97 -5.66 3.59
N PHE A 45 -1.42 -5.13 2.49
CA PHE A 45 -1.99 -3.95 1.84
C PHE A 45 -3.42 -4.19 1.32
N GLU A 46 -3.68 -5.33 0.68
CA GLU A 46 -5.03 -5.67 0.20
C GLU A 46 -6.05 -5.82 1.34
N ILE A 47 -5.65 -6.31 2.52
CA ILE A 47 -6.54 -6.38 3.69
C ILE A 47 -6.92 -4.98 4.16
N LEU A 48 -5.91 -4.10 4.29
CA LEU A 48 -6.09 -2.73 4.77
C LEU A 48 -6.98 -1.87 3.86
N PHE A 49 -6.86 -2.07 2.54
CA PHE A 49 -7.53 -1.24 1.52
C PHE A 49 -8.50 -2.06 0.66
N HIS A 50 -9.11 -3.11 1.24
CA HIS A 50 -9.98 -4.04 0.52
C HIS A 50 -11.26 -3.38 0.00
N ASP A 51 -11.72 -2.34 0.70
CA ASP A 51 -12.93 -1.57 0.44
C ASP A 51 -12.81 -0.74 -0.85
N VAL A 52 -11.60 -0.34 -1.21
CA VAL A 52 -11.30 0.41 -2.45
C VAL A 52 -10.69 -0.48 -3.54
N ARG A 53 -10.86 -1.80 -3.43
CA ARG A 53 -10.23 -2.76 -4.36
C ARG A 53 -10.60 -2.50 -5.82
N GLU A 54 -11.85 -2.11 -6.10
CA GLU A 54 -12.33 -1.87 -7.47
C GLU A 54 -11.79 -0.56 -8.06
N ASN A 55 -11.64 0.49 -7.24
CA ASN A 55 -11.16 1.80 -7.68
C ASN A 55 -10.19 2.43 -6.65
N PRO A 56 -8.92 1.99 -6.62
CA PRO A 56 -7.93 2.48 -5.66
C PRO A 56 -7.24 3.75 -6.17
N ASP A 57 -8.03 4.79 -6.48
CA ASP A 57 -7.47 6.10 -6.81
C ASP A 57 -6.93 6.81 -5.57
N TYR A 58 -6.27 7.96 -5.77
CA TYR A 58 -5.68 8.71 -4.67
C TYR A 58 -6.72 9.10 -3.61
N GLU A 59 -7.88 9.61 -4.02
CA GLU A 59 -8.89 10.10 -3.08
C GLU A 59 -9.52 8.93 -2.30
N ALA A 60 -9.71 7.79 -2.97
CA ALA A 60 -10.20 6.56 -2.36
C ALA A 60 -9.21 6.03 -1.31
N LEU A 61 -7.92 5.94 -1.66
CA LEU A 61 -6.88 5.47 -0.74
C LEU A 61 -6.56 6.45 0.39
N SER A 62 -6.74 7.75 0.18
CA SER A 62 -6.55 8.78 1.21
C SER A 62 -7.76 8.92 2.14
N GLY A 63 -8.81 8.12 1.93
CA GLY A 63 -10.05 8.18 2.68
C GLY A 63 -10.01 7.47 4.04
N THR A 64 -11.21 7.17 4.52
CA THR A 64 -11.45 6.31 5.67
C THR A 64 -11.65 4.88 5.19
N HIS A 65 -10.95 3.94 5.81
CA HIS A 65 -11.02 2.53 5.48
C HIS A 65 -11.57 1.72 6.65
N THR A 66 -12.40 0.75 6.31
CA THR A 66 -12.84 -0.29 7.24
C THR A 66 -12.19 -1.61 6.84
N PHE A 67 -11.55 -2.30 7.77
CA PHE A 67 -10.91 -3.61 7.53
C PHE A 67 -10.99 -4.50 8.77
N GLU A 68 -10.92 -5.82 8.56
CA GLU A 68 -10.93 -6.81 9.63
C GLU A 68 -9.53 -7.36 9.89
N LEU A 69 -9.11 -7.36 11.16
CA LEU A 69 -7.88 -7.97 11.63
C LEU A 69 -8.18 -8.87 12.82
N GLU A 70 -7.83 -10.16 12.72
CA GLU A 70 -8.06 -11.16 13.78
C GLU A 70 -9.51 -11.21 14.31
N GLY A 71 -10.50 -11.00 13.43
CA GLY A 71 -11.93 -11.01 13.79
C GLY A 71 -12.42 -9.72 14.44
N THR A 72 -11.60 -8.67 14.48
CA THR A 72 -11.99 -7.33 14.93
C THR A 72 -12.03 -6.38 13.75
N GLU A 73 -13.15 -5.66 13.60
CA GLU A 73 -13.30 -4.61 12.59
C GLU A 73 -12.69 -3.29 13.10
N TYR A 74 -11.88 -2.66 12.27
CA TYR A 74 -11.27 -1.36 12.50
C TYR A 74 -11.76 -0.37 11.46
N THR A 75 -11.96 0.88 11.85
CA THR A 75 -12.24 1.98 10.93
C THR A 75 -11.27 3.12 11.21
N MET A 76 -10.39 3.43 10.26
CA MET A 76 -9.32 4.41 10.42
C MET A 76 -9.04 5.13 9.11
N THR A 77 -8.59 6.37 9.19
CA THR A 77 -8.11 7.15 8.03
C THR A 77 -6.73 6.68 7.59
N ALA A 78 -6.39 6.90 6.32
CA ALA A 78 -5.04 6.66 5.82
C ALA A 78 -3.95 7.42 6.61
N GLU A 79 -4.29 8.58 7.18
CA GLU A 79 -3.40 9.34 8.07
C GLU A 79 -3.17 8.62 9.40
N GLU A 80 -4.22 8.15 10.07
CA GLU A 80 -4.11 7.38 11.33
C GLU A 80 -3.34 6.07 11.13
N MET A 81 -3.46 5.45 9.96
CA MET A 81 -2.71 4.24 9.58
C MET A 81 -1.25 4.55 9.18
N GLY A 82 -0.90 5.83 9.00
CA GLY A 82 0.44 6.27 8.59
C GLY A 82 0.73 6.15 7.09
N TYR A 83 -0.29 5.88 6.26
CA TYR A 83 -0.15 5.68 4.82
C TYR A 83 -0.28 6.96 3.99
N GLN A 84 -0.92 8.00 4.52
CA GLN A 84 -1.20 9.23 3.75
C GLN A 84 0.03 9.80 3.03
N LYS A 85 1.17 9.89 3.74
CA LYS A 85 2.44 10.38 3.17
C LYS A 85 2.95 9.56 1.98
N TYR A 86 2.65 8.25 1.94
CA TYR A 86 3.06 7.39 0.84
C TYR A 86 2.17 7.62 -0.37
N PHE A 87 0.86 7.80 -0.16
CA PHE A 87 -0.07 8.13 -1.24
C PHE A 87 0.21 9.52 -1.83
N ASP A 88 0.53 10.51 -1.00
CA ASP A 88 0.96 11.83 -1.49
C ASP A 88 2.19 11.72 -2.39
N LYS A 89 3.20 10.96 -1.96
CA LYS A 89 4.42 10.71 -2.75
C LYS A 89 4.13 9.95 -4.04
N TRP A 90 3.25 8.95 -4.02
CA TRP A 90 2.84 8.21 -5.22
C TRP A 90 2.10 9.12 -6.21
N LYS A 91 1.28 10.05 -5.71
CA LYS A 91 0.64 11.09 -6.53
C LYS A 91 1.67 12.00 -7.20
N GLU A 92 2.67 12.47 -6.46
CA GLU A 92 3.76 13.28 -7.00
C GLU A 92 4.60 12.52 -8.05
N GLN A 93 4.72 11.20 -7.90
CA GLN A 93 5.41 10.31 -8.85
C GLN A 93 4.56 9.93 -10.07
N GLY A 94 3.29 10.34 -10.13
CA GLY A 94 2.39 10.00 -11.24
C GLY A 94 1.95 8.53 -11.23
N VAL A 95 1.88 7.89 -10.06
CA VAL A 95 1.37 6.51 -9.91
C VAL A 95 -0.14 6.47 -10.18
N PHE A 96 -0.87 7.47 -9.71
CA PHE A 96 -2.30 7.62 -9.93
C PHE A 96 -2.53 8.35 -11.26
N ASN A 97 -3.24 7.70 -12.18
CA ASN A 97 -3.65 8.28 -13.47
C ASN A 97 -5.02 8.95 -13.36
#